data_AF-A0A317CKN5-F1
#
_entry.id   AF-A0A317CKN5-F1
#
_cell.length_a   1.000
_cell.length_b   1.000
_cell.length_c   1.000
_cell.angle_alpha   90.00
_cell.angle_beta   90.00
_cell.angle_gamma   90.00
#
_symmetry.space_group_name_H-M   'P 1'
#
loop_
_entity.id
_entity.type
_entity.pdbx_description
1 polymer ?
#
loop_
_entity_poly.entity_id
_entity_poly.type
_entity_poly.pdbx_seq_one_letter_code
_entity_poly.pdbx_strand_id
1 'polypeptide(L)'
;MDDNKGNQDKAVIETLRSMAKQDKRPSELLKYLTVELEMTDQVDIMQLFSTAMNVTLGEVTAIAAWWHEGERELTNTDIDAYMGPIVQAFSKSA
;
A
#
# COMPACT_ATOMS: atom_id res chain seq x y z
N MET A 1 -12.53 -23.07 -2.36
CA MET A 1 -12.53 -22.10 -3.47
C MET A 1 -11.68 -20.94 -2.99
N ASP A 2 -10.35 -21.06 -3.04
CA ASP A 2 -9.42 -20.04 -2.50
C ASP A 2 -8.17 -19.83 -3.36
N ASP A 3 -7.96 -20.65 -4.39
CA ASP A 3 -6.77 -20.56 -5.25
C ASP A 3 -6.76 -19.27 -6.10
N ASN A 4 -7.93 -18.70 -6.38
CA ASN A 4 -8.05 -17.51 -7.23
C ASN A 4 -7.68 -16.22 -6.47
N LYS A 5 -8.04 -16.11 -5.19
CA LYS A 5 -7.69 -14.95 -4.35
C LYS A 5 -6.18 -14.89 -4.12
N GLY A 6 -5.57 -16.02 -3.74
CA GLY A 6 -4.13 -16.08 -3.50
C GLY A 6 -3.27 -15.76 -4.73
N ASN A 7 -3.76 -16.02 -5.95
CA ASN A 7 -3.07 -15.63 -7.18
C ASN A 7 -3.23 -14.14 -7.50
N GLN A 8 -4.41 -13.57 -7.26
CA GLN A 8 -4.66 -12.14 -7.42
C GLN A 8 -3.82 -11.32 -6.43
N ASP A 9 -3.77 -11.72 -5.16
CA ASP A 9 -2.99 -11.03 -4.12
C ASP A 9 -1.50 -10.98 -4.48
N LYS A 10 -0.94 -12.07 -5.05
CA LYS A 10 0.45 -12.10 -5.53
C LYS A 10 0.69 -11.08 -6.64
N ALA A 11 -0.21 -10.98 -7.62
CA ALA A 11 -0.07 -10.03 -8.72
C ALA A 11 -0.15 -8.57 -8.23
N VAL A 12 -1.03 -8.30 -7.26
CA VAL A 12 -1.14 -6.99 -6.61
C VAL A 12 0.13 -6.66 -5.83
N ILE A 13 0.65 -7.61 -5.05
CA ILE A 13 1.92 -7.48 -4.32
C ILE A 13 3.08 -7.17 -5.28
N GLU A 14 3.20 -7.88 -6.39
CA GLU A 14 4.23 -7.65 -7.39
C GLU A 14 4.10 -6.26 -8.03
N THR A 15 2.88 -5.81 -8.29
CA THR A 15 2.61 -4.47 -8.81
C THR A 15 3.03 -3.38 -7.83
N LEU A 16 2.65 -3.50 -6.56
CA LEU A 16 3.07 -2.57 -5.50
C LEU A 16 4.59 -2.50 -5.36
N ARG A 17 5.27 -3.65 -5.42
CA ARG A 17 6.73 -3.72 -5.38
C ARG A 17 7.37 -3.06 -6.59
N SER A 18 6.80 -3.24 -7.78
CA SER A 18 7.25 -2.58 -9.00
C SER A 18 7.09 -1.06 -8.90
N MET A 19 5.95 -0.58 -8.42
CA MET A 19 5.71 0.86 -8.19
C MET A 19 6.72 1.44 -7.19
N ALA A 20 6.98 0.77 -6.07
CA ALA A 20 7.98 1.20 -5.10
C ALA A 20 9.39 1.33 -5.71
N LYS A 21 9.79 0.38 -6.57
CA LYS A 21 11.07 0.42 -7.30
C LYS A 21 11.14 1.49 -8.39
N GLN A 22 10.00 2.02 -8.81
CA GLN A 22 9.89 3.15 -9.74
C GLN A 22 9.79 4.49 -9.00
N ASP A 23 10.17 4.53 -7.72
CA ASP A 23 10.12 5.70 -6.85
C ASP A 23 8.73 6.35 -6.75
N LYS A 24 7.67 5.54 -6.89
CA LYS A 24 6.30 5.98 -6.65
C LYS A 24 6.07 6.25 -5.17
N ARG A 25 5.29 7.30 -4.89
CA ARG A 25 5.00 7.72 -3.52
C ARG A 25 3.96 6.80 -2.86
N PRO A 26 3.96 6.66 -1.53
CA PRO A 26 2.97 5.84 -0.83
C PRO A 26 1.52 6.13 -1.22
N SER A 27 1.13 7.39 -1.35
CA SER A 27 -0.22 7.76 -1.78
C SER A 27 -0.56 7.31 -3.22
N GLU A 28 0.41 7.18 -4.11
CA GLU A 28 0.21 6.61 -5.45
C GLU A 28 -0.01 5.09 -5.39
N LEU A 29 0.76 4.38 -4.55
CA LEU A 29 0.56 2.94 -4.30
C LEU A 29 -0.81 2.68 -3.68
N LEU A 30 -1.24 3.50 -2.72
CA LEU A 30 -2.54 3.35 -2.08
C LEU A 30 -3.70 3.66 -3.04
N LYS A 31 -3.54 4.66 -3.92
CA LYS A 31 -4.54 4.96 -4.95
C LYS A 31 -4.69 3.83 -5.97
N TYR A 32 -3.63 3.12 -6.31
CA TYR A 32 -3.76 1.90 -7.11
C TYR A 32 -4.71 0.90 -6.44
N LEU A 33 -4.56 0.66 -5.14
CA LEU A 33 -5.44 -0.25 -4.40
C LEU A 33 -6.88 0.29 -4.28
N THR A 34 -7.06 1.55 -3.89
CA THR A 34 -8.40 2.08 -3.57
C THR A 34 -9.18 2.53 -4.79
N VAL A 35 -8.51 3.09 -5.81
CA VAL A 35 -9.16 3.68 -6.98
C VAL A 35 -9.15 2.73 -8.16
N GLU A 36 -7.99 2.15 -8.50
CA GLU A 36 -7.90 1.30 -9.69
C GLU A 36 -8.45 -0.11 -9.46
N LEU A 37 -8.23 -0.67 -8.26
CA LEU A 37 -8.77 -1.97 -7.86
C LEU A 37 -10.07 -1.87 -7.05
N GLU A 38 -10.58 -0.65 -6.83
CA GLU A 38 -11.82 -0.38 -6.09
C GLU A 38 -11.86 -1.03 -4.69
N MET A 39 -10.70 -1.22 -4.06
CA MET A 39 -10.62 -1.80 -2.72
C MET A 39 -11.13 -0.82 -1.67
N THR A 40 -12.05 -1.28 -0.82
CA THR A 40 -12.65 -0.49 0.25
C THR A 40 -12.33 -1.00 1.64
N ASP A 41 -11.93 -2.27 1.78
CA ASP A 41 -11.53 -2.85 3.05
C ASP A 41 -10.12 -2.42 3.43
N GLN A 42 -10.04 -1.58 4.47
CA GLN A 42 -8.80 -1.05 5.02
C GLN A 42 -7.86 -2.13 5.56
N VAL A 43 -8.41 -3.21 6.13
CA VAL A 43 -7.59 -4.30 6.68
C VAL A 43 -6.91 -5.06 5.55
N ASP A 44 -7.63 -5.35 4.46
CA ASP A 44 -7.05 -6.01 3.28
C ASP A 44 -6.00 -5.12 2.61
N ILE A 45 -6.26 -3.82 2.47
CA ILE A 45 -5.28 -2.85 1.95
C ILE A 45 -4.01 -2.86 2.79
N MET A 46 -4.14 -2.79 4.11
CA MET A 46 -3.00 -2.82 5.04
C MET A 46 -2.21 -4.14 4.92
N GLN A 47 -2.89 -5.29 4.81
CA GLN A 47 -2.24 -6.59 4.68
C GLN A 47 -1.47 -6.72 3.36
N LEU A 48 -2.05 -6.28 2.25
CA LEU A 48 -1.37 -6.28 0.95
C LEU A 48 -0.16 -5.36 0.96
N PHE A 49 -0.31 -4.15 1.53
CA PHE A 49 0.79 -3.19 1.61
C PHE A 49 1.92 -3.70 2.50
N SER A 50 1.61 -4.24 3.69
CA SER A 50 2.62 -4.78 4.61
C SER A 50 3.38 -5.95 3.98
N THR A 51 2.66 -6.85 3.30
CA THR A 51 3.24 -8.00 2.60
C THR A 51 4.10 -7.56 1.42
N ALA A 52 3.65 -6.55 0.66
CA ALA A 52 4.40 -6.02 -0.47
C ALA A 52 5.72 -5.39 -0.02
N MET A 53 5.70 -4.57 1.02
CA MET A 53 6.88 -3.87 1.54
C MET A 53 7.73 -4.72 2.49
N ASN A 54 7.31 -5.96 2.79
CA ASN A 54 7.98 -6.87 3.73
C ASN A 54 8.16 -6.28 5.14
N VAL A 55 7.08 -5.69 5.65
CA VAL A 55 7.00 -5.09 6.99
C VAL A 55 5.83 -5.67 7.78
N THR A 56 5.80 -5.40 9.08
CA THR A 56 4.70 -5.81 9.95
C THR A 56 3.45 -4.95 9.72
N LEU A 57 2.29 -5.47 10.11
CA LEU A 57 1.03 -4.72 10.04
C LEU A 57 1.06 -3.45 10.91
N GLY A 58 1.81 -3.47 12.02
CA GLY A 58 1.98 -2.32 12.91
C GLY A 58 2.65 -1.11 12.25
N GLU A 59 3.58 -1.37 11.32
CA GLU A 59 4.33 -0.34 10.61
C GLU A 59 3.48 0.39 9.55
N VAL A 60 2.35 -0.18 9.14
CA VAL A 60 1.48 0.38 8.10
C VAL A 60 0.15 0.91 8.65
N THR A 61 0.03 1.04 9.98
CA THR A 61 -1.21 1.48 10.66
C THR A 61 -1.67 2.88 10.26
N ALA A 62 -0.77 3.76 9.81
CA ALA A 62 -1.12 5.08 9.30
C ALA A 62 -2.10 5.04 8.11
N ILE A 63 -2.13 3.94 7.33
CA ILE A 63 -3.07 3.75 6.22
C ILE A 63 -4.53 3.85 6.72
N ALA A 64 -4.82 3.36 7.92
CA ALA A 64 -6.17 3.41 8.50
C ALA A 64 -6.67 4.85 8.73
N ALA A 65 -5.78 5.83 8.82
CA ALA A 65 -6.13 7.23 8.98
C ALA A 65 -6.16 8.02 7.64
N TRP A 66 -5.97 7.35 6.49
CA TRP A 66 -5.92 7.96 5.16
C TRP A 66 -7.05 7.47 4.24
N TRP A 67 -7.52 8.35 3.35
CA TRP A 67 -8.42 8.00 2.25
C TRP A 67 -8.17 8.88 1.02
N HIS A 68 -8.36 8.34 -0.19
CA HIS A 68 -7.97 9.01 -1.45
C HIS A 68 -8.74 10.30 -1.74
N GLU A 69 -9.98 10.42 -1.25
CA GLU A 69 -10.82 11.63 -1.35
C GLU A 69 -10.49 12.69 -0.28
N GLY A 70 -9.57 12.39 0.65
CA GLY A 70 -9.20 13.31 1.73
C GLY A 70 -10.26 13.42 2.83
N GLU A 71 -11.16 12.44 2.94
CA GLU A 71 -12.23 12.42 3.94
C GLU A 71 -11.76 11.98 5.35
N ARG A 72 -10.49 11.59 5.50
CA ARG A 72 -9.89 11.14 6.77
C ARG A 72 -8.83 12.11 7.29
N GLU A 73 -8.23 11.76 8.42
CA GLU A 73 -7.29 12.59 9.18
C GLU A 73 -5.99 12.88 8.41
N LEU A 74 -5.52 11.94 7.59
CA LEU A 74 -4.27 12.09 6.83
C LEU A 74 -4.55 12.46 5.37
N THR A 75 -3.84 13.49 4.91
CA THR A 75 -3.77 13.85 3.49
C THR A 75 -2.75 12.98 2.73
N ASN A 76 -2.68 13.13 1.41
CA ASN A 76 -1.62 12.52 0.61
C ASN A 76 -0.22 12.94 1.08
N THR A 77 -0.06 14.19 1.52
CA THR A 77 1.22 14.68 2.03
C THR A 77 1.61 14.01 3.34
N ASP A 78 0.65 13.82 4.24
CA ASP A 78 0.92 13.19 5.54
C ASP A 78 1.26 11.71 5.37
N ILE A 79 0.49 10.97 4.57
CA ILE A 79 0.76 9.55 4.34
C ILE A 79 2.08 9.33 3.58
N ASP A 80 2.42 10.20 2.63
CA ASP A 80 3.70 10.16 1.93
C ASP A 80 4.87 10.37 2.91
N ALA A 81 4.70 11.25 3.90
CA ALA A 81 5.72 11.49 4.93
C ALA A 81 5.87 10.31 5.90
N TYR A 82 4.75 9.74 6.38
CA TYR A 82 4.77 8.61 7.32
C TYR A 82 5.30 7.33 6.67
N MET A 83 4.83 7.01 5.47
CA MET A 83 5.10 5.73 4.80
C MET A 83 6.32 5.81 3.86
N GLY A 84 6.81 7.00 3.55
CA GLY A 84 7.95 7.23 2.68
C GLY A 84 9.20 6.42 3.06
N PRO A 85 9.64 6.42 4.34
CA PRO A 85 10.78 5.63 4.78
C PRO A 85 10.60 4.11 4.53
N ILE A 86 9.39 3.58 4.68
CA ILE A 86 9.09 2.15 4.45
C ILE A 86 9.25 1.81 2.97
N VAL A 87 8.61 2.59 2.09
CA VAL A 87 8.68 2.37 0.63
C VAL A 87 10.11 2.55 0.12
N GLN A 88 10.84 3.53 0.63
CA GLN A 88 12.25 3.76 0.26
C GLN A 88 13.17 2.65 0.76
N ALA A 89 12.98 2.16 1.99
CA ALA A 89 13.74 1.04 2.52
C ALA A 89 13.53 -0.22 1.67
N PHE A 90 12.29 -0.50 1.28
CA PHE A 90 11.97 -1.59 0.37
C PHE A 90 12.64 -1.41 -1.01
N SER A 91 12.51 -0.24 -1.64
CA SER A 91 13.10 0.05 -2.97
C SER A 91 14.62 -0.21 -2.99
N LYS A 92 15.32 0.12 -1.90
CA LYS A 92 16.77 -0.05 -1.75
C LYS A 92 17.20 -1.47 -1.34
N SER A 93 16.27 -2.34 -0.95
CA SER A 93 16.56 -3.68 -0.41
C SER A 93 16.69 -4.78 -1.49
N ALA A 94 16.72 -4.40 -2.78
CA ALA A 94 16.73 -5.30 -3.93
C ALA A 94 18.07 -5.29 -4.69
#